data_AF-A0A4R2I731-F1
#
_entry.id   AF-A0A4R2I731-F1
#
_cell.length_a   1.000
_cell.length_b   1.000
_cell.length_c   1.000
_cell.angle_alpha   90.00
_cell.angle_beta   90.00
_cell.angle_gamma   90.00
#
_symmetry.space_group_name_H-M   'P 1'
#
loop_
_entity.id
_entity.type
_entity.pdbx_description
1 polymer ?
#
loop_
_entity_poly.entity_id
_entity_poly.type
_entity_poly.pdbx_seq_one_letter_code
_entity_poly.pdbx_strand_id
1 'polypeptide(L)'
;MRTMFSAIPLLALSVSFPAHASGLFAVSAELSHQGKAFAAPSAVVREGEPASVEASGADPYRLGFTVRELAANEIEVVATVDSPHGMMAPTVVVRPGVPASIDVGDIGLKLTVKRSGD
;
A
#
# COMPACT_ATOMS: atom_id res chain seq x y z
N MET A 1 -50.48 -11.41 51.74
CA MET A 1 -49.55 -11.91 50.70
C MET A 1 -49.22 -10.73 49.78
N ARG A 2 -48.07 -10.07 49.94
CA ARG A 2 -47.64 -8.92 49.12
C ARG A 2 -46.35 -9.34 48.40
N THR A 3 -46.45 -9.59 47.11
CA THR A 3 -45.32 -9.98 46.25
C THR A 3 -44.49 -8.74 45.91
N MET A 4 -43.22 -8.77 46.33
CA MET A 4 -42.19 -7.79 45.97
C MET A 4 -41.70 -8.11 44.55
N PHE A 5 -41.79 -7.15 43.63
CA PHE A 5 -41.14 -7.23 42.33
C PHE A 5 -39.75 -6.57 42.45
N SER A 6 -38.71 -7.39 42.33
CA SER A 6 -37.31 -6.95 42.28
C SER A 6 -36.92 -6.73 40.82
N ALA A 7 -36.52 -5.51 40.45
CA ALA A 7 -36.05 -5.18 39.12
C ALA A 7 -34.51 -5.24 39.09
N ILE A 8 -33.97 -6.12 38.23
CA ILE A 8 -32.53 -6.25 37.99
C ILE A 8 -32.17 -5.34 36.80
N PRO A 9 -31.34 -4.29 36.98
CA PRO A 9 -30.87 -3.48 35.85
C PRO A 9 -29.83 -4.26 35.06
N LEU A 10 -30.10 -4.45 33.77
CA LEU A 10 -29.18 -5.07 32.80
C LEU A 10 -28.08 -4.05 32.45
N LEU A 11 -26.86 -4.29 32.93
CA LEU A 11 -25.69 -3.45 32.66
C LEU A 11 -25.24 -3.68 31.20
N ALA A 12 -25.35 -2.66 30.35
CA ALA A 12 -24.86 -2.71 28.97
C ALA A 12 -23.34 -2.59 28.95
N LEU A 13 -22.63 -3.68 28.63
CA LEU A 13 -21.20 -3.69 28.37
C LEU A 13 -20.94 -3.15 26.96
N SER A 14 -20.46 -1.91 26.86
CA SER A 14 -19.92 -1.35 25.62
C SER A 14 -18.53 -1.95 25.36
N VAL A 15 -18.46 -2.97 24.51
CA VAL A 15 -17.19 -3.51 24.03
C VAL A 15 -16.67 -2.59 22.92
N SER A 16 -15.69 -1.74 23.23
CA SER A 16 -14.95 -1.00 22.22
C SER A 16 -13.97 -1.94 21.52
N PHE A 17 -14.24 -2.27 20.26
CA PHE A 17 -13.26 -2.99 19.43
C PHE A 17 -12.13 -2.02 19.03
N PRO A 18 -10.85 -2.43 19.13
CA PRO A 18 -9.76 -1.65 18.58
C PRO A 18 -9.92 -1.63 17.05
N ALA A 19 -10.20 -0.45 16.50
CA ALA A 19 -10.01 -0.19 15.08
C ALA A 19 -8.52 -0.43 14.80
N HIS A 20 -8.21 -1.61 14.25
CA HIS A 20 -6.87 -1.90 13.78
C HIS A 20 -6.55 -0.84 12.72
N ALA A 21 -5.36 -0.26 12.77
CA ALA A 21 -4.79 0.54 11.69
C ALA A 21 -4.45 -0.34 10.46
N SER A 22 -5.20 -1.44 10.26
CA SER A 22 -5.10 -2.35 9.14
C SER A 22 -5.52 -1.61 7.88
N GLY A 23 -4.64 -1.59 6.90
CA GLY A 23 -4.92 -0.98 5.59
C GLY A 23 -4.11 0.27 5.30
N LEU A 24 -3.02 0.54 6.02
CA LEU A 24 -1.98 1.47 5.56
C LEU A 24 -0.74 0.68 5.12
N PHE A 25 -0.14 1.08 4.01
CA PHE A 25 1.05 0.45 3.44
C PHE A 25 2.12 1.48 3.14
N ALA A 26 3.35 1.25 3.63
CA ALA A 26 4.52 2.00 3.21
C ALA A 26 5.08 1.38 1.92
N VAL A 27 5.13 2.18 0.86
CA VAL A 27 5.63 1.79 -0.46
C VAL A 27 6.91 2.55 -0.74
N SER A 28 7.98 1.82 -1.07
CA SER A 28 9.23 2.38 -1.57
C SER A 28 9.52 1.81 -2.94
N ALA A 29 9.87 2.68 -3.88
CA ALA A 29 10.20 2.28 -5.24
C ALA A 29 11.54 2.88 -5.67
N GLU A 30 12.19 2.22 -6.61
CA GLU A 30 13.32 2.71 -7.38
C GLU A 30 12.97 2.54 -8.86
N LEU A 31 13.06 3.65 -9.61
CA LEU A 31 12.87 3.66 -11.05
C LEU A 31 14.23 3.72 -11.73
N SER A 32 14.43 2.88 -12.74
CA SER A 32 15.67 2.81 -13.50
C SER A 32 15.42 2.86 -15.01
N HIS A 33 16.41 3.36 -15.74
CA HIS A 33 16.44 3.35 -17.20
C HIS A 33 17.79 2.74 -17.62
N GLN A 34 17.75 1.68 -18.44
CA GLN A 34 18.93 0.91 -18.86
C GLN A 34 19.79 0.45 -17.66
N GLY A 35 19.11 0.01 -16.58
CA GLY A 35 19.74 -0.46 -15.35
C GLY A 35 20.32 0.65 -14.45
N LYS A 36 20.21 1.93 -14.83
CA LYS A 36 20.64 3.06 -14.00
C LYS A 36 19.45 3.71 -13.30
N ALA A 37 19.49 3.75 -11.97
CA ALA A 37 18.46 4.43 -11.18
C ALA A 37 18.41 5.94 -11.49
N PHE A 38 17.21 6.46 -11.69
CA PHE A 38 16.96 7.90 -11.89
C PHE A 38 15.98 8.48 -10.87
N ALA A 39 15.18 7.67 -10.18
CA ALA A 39 14.29 8.13 -9.11
C ALA A 39 14.11 7.07 -8.01
N ALA A 40 13.79 7.52 -6.79
CA ALA A 40 13.50 6.66 -5.64
C ALA A 40 12.31 7.17 -4.80
N PRO A 41 11.07 7.17 -5.35
CA PRO A 41 9.90 7.66 -4.64
C PRO A 41 9.48 6.75 -3.47
N SER A 42 8.79 7.34 -2.51
CA SER A 42 8.12 6.60 -1.44
C SER A 42 6.82 7.29 -1.03
N ALA A 43 5.86 6.51 -0.54
CA ALA A 43 4.61 7.02 0.02
C ALA A 43 4.02 6.05 1.03
N VAL A 44 3.08 6.55 1.85
CA VAL A 44 2.19 5.72 2.64
C VAL A 44 0.80 5.80 2.01
N VAL A 45 0.20 4.66 1.73
CA VAL A 45 -1.09 4.55 1.01
C VAL A 45 -2.10 3.73 1.78
N ARG A 46 -3.38 4.02 1.53
CA ARG A 46 -4.49 3.22 2.04
C ARG A 46 -4.76 2.04 1.12
N GLU A 47 -5.19 0.93 1.70
CA GLU A 47 -5.60 -0.26 0.95
C GLU A 47 -6.72 0.07 -0.03
N GLY A 48 -6.60 -0.41 -1.27
CA GLY A 48 -7.61 -0.25 -2.32
C GLY A 48 -7.75 1.17 -2.85
N GLU A 49 -7.13 2.17 -2.23
CA GLU A 49 -7.16 3.56 -2.69
C GLU A 49 -6.03 3.83 -3.69
N PRO A 50 -6.32 4.49 -4.83
CA PRO A 50 -5.28 4.91 -5.75
C PRO A 50 -4.46 6.05 -5.15
N ALA A 51 -3.14 5.98 -5.34
CA ALA A 51 -2.20 7.02 -4.96
C ALA A 51 -1.22 7.30 -6.10
N SER A 52 -0.60 8.48 -6.07
CA SER A 52 0.44 8.84 -7.03
C SER A 52 1.54 9.68 -6.40
N VAL A 53 2.77 9.48 -6.88
CA VAL A 53 3.93 10.32 -6.59
C VAL A 53 4.42 10.88 -7.91
N GLU A 54 4.64 12.19 -7.96
CA GLU A 54 5.06 12.90 -9.16
C GLU A 54 6.26 13.77 -8.83
N ALA A 55 7.24 13.79 -9.73
CA ALA A 55 8.34 14.74 -9.68
C ALA A 55 8.40 15.52 -10.98
N SER A 56 8.58 16.83 -10.85
CA SER A 56 8.96 17.70 -11.95
C SER A 56 10.47 17.96 -11.87
N GLY A 57 11.12 18.19 -13.02
CA GLY A 57 12.56 18.52 -13.03
C GLY A 57 13.27 17.99 -14.27
N ALA A 58 14.56 17.66 -14.09
CA ALA A 58 15.40 17.10 -15.15
C ALA A 58 14.94 15.69 -15.58
N ASP A 59 14.51 14.88 -14.62
CA ASP A 59 13.99 13.52 -14.82
C ASP A 59 12.54 13.44 -14.31
N PRO A 60 11.57 14.05 -15.01
CA PRO A 60 10.20 14.07 -14.56
C PRO A 60 9.59 12.66 -14.62
N TYR A 61 8.71 12.35 -13.68
CA TYR A 61 7.97 11.09 -13.69
C TYR A 61 6.64 11.20 -12.95
N ARG A 62 5.74 10.28 -13.25
CA ARG A 62 4.53 9.99 -12.51
C ARG A 62 4.50 8.49 -12.19
N LEU A 63 4.48 8.15 -10.91
CA LEU A 63 4.30 6.80 -10.41
C LEU A 63 2.93 6.71 -9.74
N GLY A 64 1.99 5.95 -10.32
CA GLY A 64 0.69 5.66 -9.73
C GLY A 64 0.66 4.23 -9.18
N PHE A 65 -0.02 3.99 -8.06
CA PHE A 65 -0.17 2.65 -7.50
C PHE A 65 -1.45 2.49 -6.67
N THR A 66 -1.97 1.26 -6.69
CA THR A 66 -3.02 0.77 -5.81
C THR A 66 -2.52 -0.51 -5.15
N VAL A 67 -2.68 -0.61 -3.83
CA VAL A 67 -2.20 -1.74 -3.03
C VAL A 67 -3.39 -2.50 -2.45
N ARG A 68 -3.41 -3.82 -2.56
CA ARG A 68 -4.44 -4.69 -1.97
C ARG A 68 -3.80 -5.85 -1.24
N GLU A 69 -4.28 -6.17 -0.04
CA GLU A 69 -3.87 -7.38 0.66
C GLU A 69 -4.59 -8.59 0.05
N LEU A 70 -3.83 -9.62 -0.36
CA LEU A 70 -4.39 -10.89 -0.86
C LEU A 70 -4.37 -11.95 0.24
N ALA A 71 -3.26 -12.01 0.99
CA ALA A 71 -3.05 -12.90 2.11
C ALA A 71 -1.98 -12.31 3.06
N ALA A 72 -1.78 -12.94 4.22
CA ALA A 72 -0.81 -12.46 5.22
C ALA A 72 0.61 -12.23 4.68
N ASN A 73 1.02 -12.97 3.64
CA ASN A 73 2.33 -12.84 3.00
C ASN A 73 2.27 -12.41 1.53
N GLU A 74 1.12 -11.93 1.06
CA GLU A 74 0.90 -11.60 -0.35
C GLU A 74 0.17 -10.27 -0.47
N ILE A 75 0.82 -9.30 -1.10
CA ILE A 75 0.28 -7.98 -1.39
C ILE A 75 0.27 -7.81 -2.91
N GLU A 76 -0.90 -7.54 -3.47
CA GLU A 76 -1.04 -7.11 -4.87
C GLU A 76 -0.73 -5.63 -4.98
N VAL A 77 0.06 -5.26 -5.99
CA VAL A 77 0.31 -3.88 -6.36
C VAL A 77 0.05 -3.73 -7.84
N VAL A 78 -0.92 -2.88 -8.17
CA VAL A 78 -1.13 -2.40 -9.53
C VAL A 78 -0.38 -1.08 -9.64
N ALA A 79 0.64 -1.01 -10.49
CA ALA A 79 1.46 0.18 -10.65
C ALA A 79 1.37 0.73 -12.07
N THR A 80 1.62 2.03 -12.21
CA THR A 80 1.79 2.74 -13.48
C THR A 80 2.99 3.65 -13.36
N VAL A 81 3.86 3.64 -14.36
CA VAL A 81 5.00 4.55 -14.48
C VAL A 81 4.88 5.26 -15.81
N ASP A 82 4.97 6.58 -15.78
CA ASP A 82 5.06 7.45 -16.95
C ASP A 82 6.27 8.38 -16.76
N SER A 83 7.17 8.36 -17.74
CA SER A 83 8.42 9.13 -17.73
C SER A 83 8.89 9.40 -19.16
N PRO A 84 9.81 10.35 -19.39
CA PRO A 84 10.44 10.55 -20.70
C PRO A 84 11.19 9.32 -21.22
N HIS A 85 11.56 8.39 -20.35
CA HIS A 85 12.26 7.17 -20.71
C HIS A 85 11.32 6.07 -21.21
N GLY A 86 10.00 6.21 -20.99
CA GLY A 86 9.00 5.21 -21.32
C GLY A 86 7.89 5.09 -20.28
N MET A 87 6.94 4.21 -20.59
CA MET A 87 5.77 3.92 -19.78
C MET A 87 5.66 2.42 -19.48
N MET A 88 5.13 2.08 -18.31
CA MET A 88 4.74 0.70 -17.99
C MET A 88 3.58 0.66 -17.00
N ALA A 89 2.83 -0.44 -16.99
CA ALA A 89 1.69 -0.65 -16.10
C ALA A 89 1.66 -2.07 -15.51
N PRO A 90 2.67 -2.48 -14.72
CA PRO A 90 2.74 -3.84 -14.18
C PRO A 90 1.74 -4.07 -13.04
N THR A 91 1.22 -5.29 -12.96
CA THR A 91 0.54 -5.81 -11.77
C THR A 91 1.41 -6.90 -11.16
N VAL A 92 1.68 -6.80 -9.86
CA VAL A 92 2.68 -7.63 -9.17
C VAL A 92 2.13 -8.13 -7.85
N VAL A 93 2.52 -9.33 -7.45
CA VAL A 93 2.29 -9.85 -6.10
C VAL A 93 3.63 -9.90 -5.39
N VAL A 94 3.74 -9.19 -4.28
CA VAL A 94 4.98 -9.08 -3.50
C VAL A 94 4.81 -9.66 -2.12
N ARG A 95 5.92 -10.09 -1.52
CA ARG A 95 5.97 -10.42 -0.10
C ARG A 95 6.22 -9.14 0.71
N PRO A 96 5.51 -8.92 1.84
CA PRO A 96 5.75 -7.76 2.69
C PRO A 96 7.22 -7.64 3.10
N GLY A 97 7.79 -6.45 2.93
CA GLY A 97 9.17 -6.11 3.29
C GLY A 97 10.26 -6.68 2.38
N VAL A 98 9.91 -7.49 1.37
CA VAL A 98 10.88 -8.07 0.43
C VAL A 98 10.86 -7.28 -0.88
N PRO A 99 12.02 -6.82 -1.38
CA PRO A 99 12.09 -6.16 -2.68
C PRO A 99 11.70 -7.08 -3.82
N ALA A 100 10.89 -6.58 -4.75
CA ALA A 100 10.57 -7.21 -6.03
C ALA A 100 10.99 -6.28 -7.17
N SER A 101 11.54 -6.83 -8.25
CA SER A 101 11.96 -6.06 -9.42
C SER A 101 11.27 -6.55 -10.67
N ILE A 102 10.90 -5.62 -11.53
CA ILE A 102 10.36 -5.87 -12.87
C ILE A 102 10.96 -4.88 -13.85
N ASP A 103 11.29 -5.38 -15.03
CA ASP A 103 11.78 -4.60 -16.15
C ASP A 103 10.83 -4.76 -17.35
N VAL A 104 10.48 -3.64 -17.98
CA VAL A 104 9.66 -3.59 -19.20
C VAL A 104 10.42 -2.75 -20.22
N GLY A 105 11.04 -3.43 -21.19
CA GLY A 105 11.99 -2.79 -22.08
C GLY A 105 13.19 -2.26 -21.30
N ASP A 106 13.49 -0.97 -21.45
CA ASP A 106 14.60 -0.32 -20.77
C ASP A 106 14.21 0.30 -19.41
N ILE A 107 12.92 0.29 -19.03
CA ILE A 107 12.43 0.82 -17.76
C ILE A 107 12.39 -0.30 -16.71
N GLY A 108 13.02 -0.05 -15.56
CA GLY A 108 12.93 -0.91 -14.39
C GLY A 108 12.14 -0.28 -13.24
N LEU A 109 11.40 -1.10 -12.50
CA LEU A 109 10.80 -0.78 -11.21
C LEU A 109 11.20 -1.83 -10.19
N LYS A 110 11.87 -1.38 -9.14
CA LYS A 110 12.08 -2.16 -7.92
C LYS A 110 11.18 -1.61 -6.83
N LEU A 111 10.34 -2.45 -6.25
CA LEU A 111 9.31 -2.09 -5.29
C LEU A 111 9.51 -2.84 -3.98
N THR A 112 9.31 -2.17 -2.85
CA THR A 112 9.18 -2.79 -1.53
C THR A 112 7.92 -2.25 -0.87
N VAL A 113 7.05 -3.13 -0.39
CA VAL A 113 5.81 -2.75 0.30
C VAL A 113 5.81 -3.35 1.69
N LYS A 114 5.48 -2.55 2.71
CA LYS A 114 5.36 -2.97 4.12
C LYS A 114 4.00 -2.52 4.65
N ARG A 115 3.41 -3.26 5.58
CA ARG A 115 2.26 -2.74 6.33
C ARG A 115 2.76 -1.65 7.27
N SER A 116 2.05 -0.53 7.31
CA SER A 116 2.39 0.59 8.17
C SER A 116 1.91 0.27 9.59
N GLY A 117 2.84 -0.05 10.49
CA GLY A 117 2.54 -0.46 11.87
C GLY A 117 3.14 -1.81 12.26
N ASP A 118 3.73 -2.54 11.30
CA ASP A 118 4.61 -3.70 11.52
C ASP A 118 6.06 -3.26 11.82
#